data_AF-A0A7S2C5H0-F1
#
_entry.id   AF-A0A7S2C5H0-F1
#
_cell.length_a   1.000
_cell.length_b   1.000
_cell.length_c   1.000
_cell.angle_alpha   90.00
_cell.angle_beta   90.00
_cell.angle_gamma   90.00
#
_symmetry.space_group_name_H-M   'P 1'
#
loop_
_entity.id
_entity.type
_entity.pdbx_description
1 polymer ?
#
loop_
_entity_poly.entity_id
_entity_poly.type
_entity_poly.pdbx_seq_one_letter_code
_entity_poly.pdbx_strand_id
1 'polypeptide(L)'
;PYPDLHVGGVLISKTAAPGGSPGGKPYSRSYWHSAVMLVVEHVEYGCAKAVLLNHVPAPLSQRPALRALCEYGAPLRHGGPCDPDLHFVLHDRKKVAGARQLCQGVYIGGDIPAITSALADSASTSDDEDSDDDDGIDEETADDDSQAAKSRWCAAFQGCAAWSEGQLEGELKRGTSWGLLPASSLGGDTVTRLVFHTEPSSCWAAVCALLLREGGGDRTTVSTNANCEDAAGSA
;
A
#
# COMPACT_ATOMS: atom_id res chain seq x y z
N PRO A 1 6.64 20.61 -16.66
CA PRO A 1 7.17 19.82 -15.53
C PRO A 1 6.50 20.19 -14.19
N TYR A 2 5.90 19.21 -13.51
CA TYR A 2 5.51 19.34 -12.10
C TYR A 2 6.74 18.89 -11.29
N PRO A 3 7.56 19.82 -10.75
CA PRO A 3 8.91 19.51 -10.29
C PRO A 3 8.96 18.51 -9.13
N ASP A 4 7.85 18.37 -8.41
CA ASP A 4 7.76 17.48 -7.24
C ASP A 4 7.14 16.10 -7.56
N LEU A 5 6.69 15.89 -8.80
CA LEU A 5 6.17 14.60 -9.24
C LEU A 5 7.32 13.69 -9.66
N HIS A 6 7.63 12.72 -8.80
CA HIS A 6 8.65 11.72 -9.03
C HIS A 6 8.18 10.33 -8.59
N VAL A 7 8.86 9.31 -9.10
CA VAL A 7 8.73 7.94 -8.61
C VAL A 7 8.99 7.91 -7.09
N GLY A 8 8.16 7.14 -6.37
CA GLY A 8 8.15 7.07 -4.92
C GLY A 8 7.25 8.11 -4.24
N GLY A 9 6.69 9.07 -4.98
CA GLY A 9 5.68 9.99 -4.44
C GLY A 9 4.38 9.28 -4.08
N VAL A 10 3.67 9.78 -3.07
CA VAL A 10 2.38 9.25 -2.63
C VAL A 10 1.26 10.16 -3.09
N LEU A 11 0.35 9.61 -3.89
CA LEU A 11 -0.88 10.27 -4.32
C LEU A 11 -2.01 9.95 -3.34
N ILE A 12 -2.80 10.96 -3.00
CA ILE A 12 -3.92 10.84 -2.07
C ILE A 12 -5.15 11.41 -2.73
N SER A 13 -6.23 10.66 -2.71
CA SER A 13 -7.51 11.15 -3.20
C SER A 13 -8.00 12.30 -2.33
N LYS A 14 -8.42 13.39 -2.97
CA LYS A 14 -9.10 14.51 -2.32
C LYS A 14 -10.57 14.23 -2.01
N THR A 15 -11.12 13.11 -2.50
CA THR A 15 -12.48 12.68 -2.19
C THR A 15 -12.44 11.60 -1.10
N ALA A 16 -12.93 11.95 0.09
CA ALA A 16 -13.24 10.96 1.10
C ALA A 16 -14.38 10.07 0.61
N ALA A 17 -14.34 8.78 0.94
CA ALA A 17 -15.50 7.94 0.71
C ALA A 17 -16.72 8.50 1.45
N PRO A 18 -17.91 8.55 0.82
CA PRO A 18 -19.12 8.95 1.52
C PRO A 18 -19.29 8.04 2.75
N GLY A 19 -19.49 8.66 3.91
CA GLY A 19 -19.60 8.01 5.22
C GLY A 19 -20.45 6.76 5.11
N GLY A 20 -19.81 5.60 5.18
CA GLY A 20 -20.49 4.32 5.09
C GLY A 20 -20.82 3.90 6.50
N SER A 21 -22.10 3.69 6.79
CA SER A 21 -22.53 3.02 8.01
C SER A 21 -21.77 1.70 8.18
N PRO A 22 -21.38 1.32 9.41
CA PRO A 22 -20.74 0.04 9.67
C PRO A 22 -21.70 -1.07 9.22
N GLY A 23 -21.31 -1.84 8.20
CA GLY A 23 -22.12 -2.93 7.62
C GLY A 23 -22.47 -2.82 6.12
N GLY A 24 -22.08 -1.74 5.43
CA GLY A 24 -22.29 -1.62 3.98
C GLY A 24 -21.35 -2.53 3.16
N LYS A 25 -21.88 -3.22 2.13
CA LYS A 25 -21.08 -4.06 1.22
C LYS A 25 -19.94 -3.24 0.58
N PRO A 26 -18.68 -3.70 0.62
CA PRO A 26 -17.50 -2.88 0.31
C PRO A 26 -17.32 -2.49 -1.17
N TYR A 27 -18.13 -3.02 -2.10
CA TYR A 27 -17.85 -2.96 -3.54
C TYR A 27 -18.64 -1.91 -4.35
N SER A 28 -19.43 -1.03 -3.73
CA SER A 28 -20.09 0.08 -4.47
C SER A 28 -19.32 1.41 -4.47
N ARG A 29 -18.15 1.46 -3.82
CA ARG A 29 -17.30 2.65 -3.81
C ARG A 29 -16.43 2.68 -5.07
N SER A 30 -16.44 3.80 -5.79
CA SER A 30 -15.45 4.05 -6.85
C SER A 30 -14.04 3.88 -6.27
N TYR A 31 -13.16 3.15 -7.00
CA TYR A 31 -11.76 2.82 -6.65
C TYR A 31 -10.95 3.99 -6.08
N TRP A 32 -11.37 5.20 -6.39
CA TRP A 32 -10.63 6.43 -6.15
C TRP A 32 -10.99 7.10 -4.82
N HIS A 33 -12.05 6.68 -4.14
CA HIS A 33 -12.41 7.28 -2.85
C HIS A 33 -11.45 6.84 -1.76
N SER A 34 -10.92 7.81 -1.02
CA SER A 34 -9.91 7.58 0.01
C SER A 34 -8.69 6.80 -0.52
N ALA A 35 -8.42 6.83 -1.82
CA ALA A 35 -7.30 6.11 -2.42
C ALA A 35 -5.97 6.69 -1.95
N VAL A 36 -5.05 5.80 -1.56
CA VAL A 36 -3.65 6.12 -1.33
C VAL A 36 -2.84 5.30 -2.32
N MET A 37 -2.03 5.95 -3.13
CA MET A 37 -1.27 5.29 -4.19
C MET A 37 0.20 5.67 -4.16
N LEU A 38 1.07 4.70 -4.44
CA LEU A 38 2.50 4.92 -4.62
C LEU A 38 2.82 5.01 -6.12
N VAL A 39 3.44 6.10 -6.56
CA VAL A 39 3.91 6.24 -7.95
C VAL A 39 5.12 5.32 -8.16
N VAL A 40 4.99 4.30 -9.01
CA VAL A 40 6.03 3.28 -9.27
C VAL A 40 6.79 3.52 -10.58
N GLU A 41 6.13 4.18 -11.54
CA GLU A 41 6.71 4.60 -12.81
C GLU A 41 6.20 5.99 -13.15
N HIS A 42 7.11 6.84 -13.60
CA HIS A 42 6.80 8.15 -14.16
C HIS A 42 7.95 8.54 -15.08
N VAL A 43 7.63 8.88 -16.31
CA VAL A 43 8.57 9.44 -17.28
C VAL A 43 8.18 10.89 -17.48
N GLU A 44 9.17 11.79 -17.56
CA GLU A 44 8.90 13.20 -17.81
C GLU A 44 8.15 13.35 -19.14
N TYR A 45 6.97 13.96 -19.12
CA TYR A 45 6.06 14.03 -20.28
C TYR A 45 5.61 12.67 -20.82
N GLY A 46 5.65 11.63 -20.00
CA GLY A 46 5.20 10.29 -20.38
C GLY A 46 4.03 9.81 -19.53
N CYS A 47 3.80 8.50 -19.60
CA CYS A 47 2.80 7.85 -18.78
C CYS A 47 3.27 7.75 -17.32
N ALA A 48 2.32 7.75 -16.40
CA ALA A 48 2.56 7.44 -14.99
C ALA A 48 1.81 6.16 -14.61
N LYS A 49 2.41 5.37 -13.71
CA LYS A 49 1.74 4.24 -13.05
C LYS A 49 1.88 4.33 -11.55
N ALA A 50 0.81 4.00 -10.85
CA ALA A 50 0.79 3.93 -9.40
C ALA A 50 0.09 2.66 -8.92
N VAL A 51 0.45 2.19 -7.73
CA VAL A 51 -0.22 1.05 -7.06
C VAL A 51 -0.99 1.53 -5.84
N LEU A 52 -2.22 1.02 -5.66
CA LEU A 52 -3.06 1.27 -4.49
C LEU A 52 -2.48 0.59 -3.25
N LEU A 53 -2.27 1.36 -2.18
CA LEU A 53 -1.77 0.87 -0.90
C LEU A 53 -2.89 0.46 0.06
N ASN A 54 -4.10 0.99 -0.13
CA ASN A 54 -5.21 0.86 0.82
C ASN A 54 -6.31 -0.12 0.39
N HIS A 55 -6.09 -0.91 -0.67
CA HIS A 55 -7.05 -1.90 -1.16
C HIS A 55 -6.79 -3.31 -0.60
N VAL A 56 -7.88 -4.06 -0.49
CA VAL A 56 -8.01 -5.42 0.09
C VAL A 56 -7.20 -6.44 -0.74
N PRO A 57 -6.82 -7.61 -0.15
CA PRO A 57 -6.23 -8.73 -0.88
C PRO A 57 -6.88 -8.99 -2.24
N ALA A 58 -6.03 -9.15 -3.27
CA ALA A 58 -6.47 -9.59 -4.58
C ALA A 58 -6.66 -11.13 -4.57
N PRO A 59 -7.48 -11.68 -5.49
CA PRO A 59 -7.56 -13.12 -5.68
C PRO A 59 -6.16 -13.71 -5.92
N LEU A 60 -5.93 -14.93 -5.44
CA LEU A 60 -4.65 -15.61 -5.60
C LEU A 60 -4.24 -15.63 -7.09
N SER A 61 -3.03 -15.14 -7.38
CA SER A 61 -2.54 -15.12 -8.76
C SER A 61 -2.29 -16.56 -9.25
N GLN A 62 -2.64 -16.82 -10.51
CA GLN A 62 -2.29 -18.09 -11.17
C GLN A 62 -0.80 -18.15 -11.54
N ARG A 63 -0.05 -17.05 -11.38
CA ARG A 63 1.38 -17.00 -11.69
C ARG A 63 2.19 -17.71 -10.60
N PRO A 64 2.98 -18.76 -10.93
CA PRO A 64 3.70 -19.55 -9.94
C PRO A 64 4.62 -18.71 -9.04
N ALA A 65 5.33 -17.73 -9.61
CA ALA A 65 6.25 -16.88 -8.85
C ALA A 65 5.55 -16.03 -7.78
N LEU A 66 4.34 -15.53 -8.06
CA LEU A 66 3.58 -14.74 -7.10
C LEU A 66 2.89 -15.63 -6.05
N ARG A 67 2.42 -16.80 -6.47
CA ARG A 67 1.90 -17.80 -5.56
C ARG A 67 2.93 -18.20 -4.52
N ALA A 68 4.18 -18.44 -4.94
CA ALA A 68 5.28 -18.76 -4.03
C ALA A 68 5.56 -17.62 -3.03
N LEU A 69 5.53 -16.36 -3.47
CA LEU A 69 5.65 -15.21 -2.55
C LEU A 69 4.53 -15.20 -1.50
N CYS A 70 3.29 -15.47 -1.91
CA CYS A 70 2.14 -15.52 -1.00
C CYS A 70 2.18 -16.69 -0.04
N GLU A 71 2.64 -17.86 -0.49
CA GLU A 71 2.83 -19.05 0.34
C GLU A 71 3.78 -18.77 1.52
N TYR A 72 4.79 -17.92 1.32
CA TYR A 72 5.71 -17.47 2.37
C TYR A 72 5.36 -16.10 2.97
N GLY A 73 4.07 -15.73 2.92
CA GLY A 73 3.51 -14.63 3.70
C GLY A 73 3.53 -13.24 3.04
N ALA A 74 4.02 -13.07 1.80
CA ALA A 74 3.92 -11.78 1.11
C ALA A 74 2.48 -11.54 0.62
N PRO A 75 1.78 -10.47 1.06
CA PRO A 75 0.42 -10.21 0.62
C PRO A 75 0.37 -9.87 -0.88
N LEU A 76 -0.61 -10.42 -1.59
CA LEU A 76 -1.00 -9.99 -2.93
C LEU A 76 -2.17 -9.01 -2.83
N ARG A 77 -1.96 -7.79 -3.29
CA ARG A 77 -2.92 -6.68 -3.22
C ARG A 77 -3.38 -6.27 -4.61
N HIS A 78 -4.57 -5.67 -4.69
CA HIS A 78 -5.04 -5.06 -5.92
C HIS A 78 -4.37 -3.69 -6.11
N GLY A 79 -3.43 -3.58 -7.05
CA GLY A 79 -2.68 -2.36 -7.35
C GLY A 79 -3.46 -1.32 -8.16
N GLY A 80 -4.50 -1.72 -8.88
CA GLY A 80 -5.39 -0.81 -9.60
C GLY A 80 -6.09 -1.46 -10.79
N PRO A 81 -7.03 -0.76 -11.43
CA PRO A 81 -7.95 -1.36 -12.40
C PRO A 81 -7.32 -1.65 -13.78
N CYS A 82 -6.14 -1.10 -14.06
CA CYS A 82 -5.48 -1.26 -15.34
C CYS A 82 -4.52 -2.44 -15.34
N ASP A 83 -4.52 -3.19 -16.44
CA ASP A 83 -3.58 -4.26 -16.75
C ASP A 83 -3.42 -5.30 -15.62
N PRO A 84 -4.42 -6.17 -15.40
CA PRO A 84 -4.39 -7.18 -14.33
C PRO A 84 -3.28 -8.23 -14.49
N ASP A 85 -2.60 -8.25 -15.65
CA ASP A 85 -1.44 -9.09 -15.92
C ASP A 85 -0.12 -8.41 -15.54
N LEU A 86 -0.12 -7.11 -15.29
CA LEU A 86 1.01 -6.40 -14.75
C LEU A 86 1.11 -6.62 -13.24
N HIS A 87 2.31 -6.96 -12.77
CA HIS A 87 2.55 -7.23 -11.36
C HIS A 87 3.77 -6.46 -10.88
N PHE A 88 3.66 -5.88 -9.70
CA PHE A 88 4.75 -5.19 -9.03
C PHE A 88 5.06 -5.90 -7.72
N VAL A 89 6.34 -6.22 -7.50
CA VAL A 89 6.82 -6.73 -6.22
C VAL A 89 7.59 -5.62 -5.56
N LEU A 90 7.11 -5.16 -4.41
CA LEU A 90 7.77 -4.16 -3.57
C LEU A 90 8.42 -4.84 -2.37
N HIS A 91 9.60 -4.40 -1.98
CA HIS A 91 10.29 -4.87 -0.78
C HIS A 91 11.22 -3.80 -0.18
N ASP A 92 11.71 -4.00 1.04
CA ASP A 92 12.67 -3.10 1.71
C ASP A 92 14.15 -3.53 1.59
N ARG A 93 14.41 -4.70 0.98
CA ARG A 93 15.74 -5.31 0.88
C ARG A 93 16.63 -4.67 -0.21
N LYS A 94 17.66 -3.93 0.20
CA LYS A 94 18.62 -3.26 -0.72
C LYS A 94 19.45 -4.20 -1.61
N LYS A 95 19.70 -5.45 -1.18
CA LYS A 95 20.67 -6.36 -1.81
C LYS A 95 20.07 -7.34 -2.83
N VAL A 96 18.82 -7.15 -3.23
CA VAL A 96 18.18 -8.00 -4.23
C VAL A 96 18.69 -7.63 -5.63
N ALA A 97 19.24 -8.61 -6.35
CA ALA A 97 19.75 -8.40 -7.70
C ALA A 97 18.63 -7.97 -8.65
N GLY A 98 18.89 -6.99 -9.51
CA GLY A 98 17.92 -6.46 -10.47
C GLY A 98 16.80 -5.59 -9.86
N ALA A 99 16.77 -5.42 -8.53
CA ALA A 99 15.81 -4.52 -7.90
C ALA A 99 16.18 -3.06 -8.17
N ARG A 100 15.17 -2.23 -8.45
CA ARG A 100 15.33 -0.79 -8.62
C ARG A 100 14.82 -0.07 -7.37
N GLN A 101 15.59 0.89 -6.86
CA GLN A 101 15.12 1.72 -5.75
C GLN A 101 14.04 2.70 -6.27
N LEU A 102 12.88 2.74 -5.60
CA LEU A 102 11.82 3.72 -5.87
C LEU A 102 12.04 5.00 -5.05
N CYS A 103 12.20 4.82 -3.75
CA CYS A 103 12.52 5.87 -2.78
C CYS A 103 13.37 5.28 -1.66
N GLN A 104 13.70 6.07 -0.64
CA GLN A 104 14.44 5.57 0.51
C GLN A 104 13.65 4.41 1.16
N GLY A 105 14.30 3.27 1.35
CA GLY A 105 13.70 2.10 2.00
C GLY A 105 12.70 1.27 1.18
N VAL A 106 12.41 1.63 -0.07
CA VAL A 106 11.47 0.90 -0.93
C VAL A 106 12.08 0.60 -2.29
N TYR A 107 12.04 -0.68 -2.66
CA TYR A 107 12.57 -1.22 -3.91
C TYR A 107 11.46 -1.94 -4.67
N ILE A 108 11.61 -1.99 -6.00
CA ILE A 108 10.68 -2.66 -6.90
C ILE A 108 11.39 -3.70 -7.77
N GLY A 109 10.72 -4.82 -7.99
CA GLY A 109 11.19 -5.92 -8.84
C GLY A 109 12.38 -6.66 -8.24
N GLY A 110 13.27 -7.15 -9.10
CA GLY A 110 14.42 -7.96 -8.72
C GLY A 110 14.20 -9.46 -8.87
N ASP A 111 15.17 -10.21 -8.37
CA ASP A 111 15.18 -11.68 -8.40
C ASP A 111 14.11 -12.24 -7.46
N ILE A 112 12.95 -12.58 -8.04
CA ILE A 112 11.81 -13.12 -7.30
C ILE A 112 12.17 -14.42 -6.56
N PRO A 113 12.82 -15.43 -7.16
CA PRO A 113 13.35 -16.58 -6.43
C PRO A 113 14.14 -16.21 -5.18
N ALA A 114 15.05 -15.23 -5.27
CA ALA A 114 15.84 -14.80 -4.10
C ALA A 114 14.97 -14.16 -3.00
N ILE A 115 13.96 -13.36 -3.38
CA ILE A 115 12.99 -12.80 -2.44
C ILE A 115 12.17 -13.91 -1.78
N THR A 116 11.68 -14.88 -2.56
CA THR A 116 10.92 -16.03 -2.07
C THR A 116 11.73 -16.85 -1.07
N SER A 117 13.00 -17.17 -1.37
CA SER A 117 13.88 -17.88 -0.43
C SER A 117 14.06 -17.11 0.87
N ALA A 118 14.30 -15.80 0.81
CA ALA A 118 14.45 -14.99 2.02
C ALA A 118 13.14 -14.91 2.85
N LEU A 119 11.97 -14.99 2.22
CA LEU A 119 10.68 -15.09 2.91
C LEU A 119 10.54 -16.45 3.61
N ALA A 120 10.87 -17.53 2.92
CA ALA A 120 10.83 -18.88 3.48
C ALA A 120 11.75 -19.03 4.71
N ASP A 121 12.97 -18.48 4.62
CA ASP A 121 13.92 -18.47 5.74
C ASP A 121 13.42 -17.64 6.93
N SER A 122 12.62 -16.61 6.69
CA SER A 122 12.03 -15.78 7.76
C SER A 122 10.84 -16.46 8.43
N ALA A 123 10.15 -17.37 7.73
CA ALA A 123 8.97 -18.07 8.21
C ALA A 123 9.33 -19.27 9.11
N SER A 124 10.52 -19.85 8.96
CA SER A 124 10.98 -20.99 9.78
C SER A 124 11.53 -20.60 11.15
N THR A 125 11.77 -19.30 11.40
CA THR A 125 12.35 -18.79 12.66
C THR A 125 11.34 -18.45 13.76
N SER A 126 10.05 -18.81 13.62
CA SER A 126 8.98 -18.40 14.56
C SER A 126 8.49 -19.47 15.56
N ASP A 127 9.08 -20.66 15.61
CA ASP A 127 8.47 -21.81 16.30
C ASP A 127 9.19 -22.29 17.58
N ASP A 128 10.16 -21.56 18.11
CA ASP A 128 10.90 -21.97 19.32
C ASP A 128 10.74 -20.93 20.45
N GLU A 129 9.78 -21.17 21.35
CA GLU A 129 9.79 -20.95 22.82
C GLU A 129 8.37 -20.74 23.37
N ASP A 130 7.75 -21.82 23.88
CA ASP A 130 6.99 -21.88 25.16
C ASP A 130 6.28 -23.23 25.26
N SER A 131 6.98 -24.24 25.80
CA SER A 131 6.35 -25.45 26.33
C SER A 131 6.69 -25.56 27.81
N ASP A 132 5.82 -25.03 28.66
CA ASP A 132 5.72 -25.42 30.07
C ASP A 132 4.21 -25.51 30.41
N ASP A 133 3.73 -26.76 30.51
CA ASP A 133 2.56 -27.29 31.22
C ASP A 133 1.45 -26.31 31.70
N ASP A 134 0.22 -26.41 31.17
CA ASP A 134 -0.99 -26.34 32.02
C ASP A 134 -2.26 -26.89 31.34
N ASP A 135 -3.11 -27.50 32.16
CA ASP A 135 -4.20 -28.42 31.86
C ASP A 135 -5.49 -27.75 31.32
N GLY A 136 -6.04 -28.34 30.26
CA GLY A 136 -7.48 -28.54 30.00
C GLY A 136 -8.44 -27.33 29.98
N ILE A 137 -9.11 -27.13 28.84
CA ILE A 137 -10.58 -27.01 28.67
C ILE A 137 -10.88 -26.81 27.17
N ASP A 138 -12.02 -27.37 26.75
CA ASP A 138 -12.63 -27.36 25.42
C ASP A 138 -12.70 -25.98 24.76
N GLU A 139 -12.53 -25.90 23.42
CA GLU A 139 -13.36 -25.02 22.57
C GLU A 139 -13.22 -25.32 21.06
N GLU A 140 -14.36 -25.65 20.44
CA GLU A 140 -14.58 -25.48 19.00
C GLU A 140 -14.49 -23.98 18.66
N THR A 141 -13.45 -23.57 17.93
CA THR A 141 -13.56 -22.50 16.93
C THR A 141 -12.55 -22.79 15.81
N ALA A 142 -12.99 -23.53 14.79
CA ALA A 142 -12.28 -23.60 13.53
C ALA A 142 -12.56 -22.32 12.73
N ASP A 143 -12.07 -21.18 13.23
CA ASP A 143 -11.84 -20.02 12.38
C ASP A 143 -10.56 -20.29 11.58
N ASP A 144 -10.77 -20.62 10.31
CA ASP A 144 -9.79 -20.77 9.24
C ASP A 144 -9.11 -19.41 8.96
N ASP A 145 -8.31 -18.94 9.92
CA ASP A 145 -7.52 -17.72 9.81
C ASP A 145 -6.04 -18.05 10.04
N SER A 146 -5.60 -19.11 9.36
CA SER A 146 -4.18 -19.44 9.17
C SER A 146 -3.51 -18.42 8.24
N GLN A 147 -3.58 -17.14 8.64
CA GLN A 147 -2.68 -16.10 8.17
C GLN A 147 -1.31 -16.39 8.78
N ALA A 148 -0.55 -17.26 8.11
CA ALA A 148 0.90 -17.29 8.20
C ALA A 148 1.40 -15.84 8.30
N ALA A 149 2.24 -15.56 9.30
CA ALA A 149 2.68 -14.23 9.67
C ALA A 149 3.00 -13.40 8.42
N LYS A 150 2.08 -12.47 8.08
CA LYS A 150 2.22 -11.65 6.86
C LYS A 150 3.59 -10.96 6.91
N SER A 151 4.37 -11.16 5.85
CA SER A 151 5.69 -10.57 5.74
C SER A 151 5.57 -9.05 5.84
N ARG A 152 6.31 -8.50 6.80
CA ARG A 152 6.35 -7.07 7.07
C ARG A 152 7.31 -6.32 6.16
N TRP A 153 7.89 -6.96 5.16
CA TRP A 153 8.96 -6.36 4.35
C TRP A 153 8.81 -6.56 2.83
N CYS A 154 7.80 -7.32 2.38
CA CYS A 154 7.54 -7.60 0.97
C CYS A 154 6.03 -7.58 0.70
N ALA A 155 5.61 -7.04 -0.45
CA ALA A 155 4.22 -7.07 -0.92
C ALA A 155 4.17 -7.14 -2.45
N ALA A 156 3.23 -7.92 -2.98
CA ALA A 156 2.94 -7.98 -4.41
C ALA A 156 1.66 -7.20 -4.73
N PHE A 157 1.63 -6.57 -5.89
CA PHE A 157 0.49 -5.79 -6.38
C PHE A 157 0.12 -6.25 -7.78
N GLN A 158 -1.15 -6.58 -7.99
CA GLN A 158 -1.72 -6.94 -9.28
C GLN A 158 -2.45 -5.75 -9.90
N GLY A 159 -2.07 -5.38 -11.13
CA GLY A 159 -2.59 -4.20 -11.81
C GLY A 159 -2.03 -2.89 -11.27
N CYS A 160 -2.46 -1.78 -11.89
CA CYS A 160 -2.10 -0.43 -11.51
C CYS A 160 -3.20 0.59 -11.81
N ALA A 161 -3.07 1.78 -11.26
CA ALA A 161 -3.64 2.98 -11.83
C ALA A 161 -2.65 3.52 -12.88
N ALA A 162 -3.17 3.92 -14.04
CA ALA A 162 -2.35 4.42 -15.15
C ALA A 162 -2.90 5.75 -15.65
N TRP A 163 -1.97 6.66 -15.99
CA TRP A 163 -2.26 7.94 -16.62
C TRP A 163 -1.57 8.00 -17.97
N SER A 164 -2.28 8.55 -18.95
CA SER A 164 -1.70 8.89 -20.25
C SER A 164 -0.74 10.08 -20.11
N GLU A 165 0.03 10.34 -21.17
CA GLU A 165 0.97 11.47 -21.24
C GLU A 165 0.36 12.79 -20.76
N GLY A 166 1.00 13.40 -19.75
CA GLY A 166 0.62 14.69 -19.18
C GLY A 166 -0.70 14.71 -18.38
N GLN A 167 -1.41 13.58 -18.29
CA GLN A 167 -2.72 13.53 -17.64
C GLN A 167 -2.61 13.72 -16.13
N LEU A 168 -1.64 13.05 -15.47
CA LEU A 168 -1.44 13.14 -14.03
C LEU A 168 -1.01 14.57 -13.63
N GLU A 169 -0.09 15.17 -14.35
CA GLU A 169 0.34 16.55 -14.15
C GLU A 169 -0.82 17.53 -14.34
N GLY A 170 -1.67 17.29 -15.34
CA GLY A 170 -2.89 18.06 -15.56
C GLY A 170 -3.87 17.95 -14.38
N GLU A 171 -4.06 16.75 -13.83
CA GLU A 171 -4.92 16.52 -12.66
C GLU A 171 -4.36 17.18 -11.39
N LEU A 172 -3.05 17.07 -11.16
CA LEU A 172 -2.35 17.72 -10.05
C LEU A 172 -2.39 19.25 -10.16
N LYS A 173 -2.17 19.80 -11.36
CA LYS A 173 -2.25 21.24 -11.61
C LYS A 173 -3.64 21.81 -11.39
N ARG A 174 -4.70 21.06 -11.75
CA ARG A 174 -6.08 21.45 -11.44
C ARG A 174 -6.39 21.38 -9.95
N GLY A 175 -5.70 20.48 -9.22
CA GLY A 175 -5.82 20.36 -7.77
C GLY A 175 -7.17 19.80 -7.30
N THR A 176 -8.00 19.25 -8.19
CA THR A 176 -9.36 18.78 -7.87
C THR A 176 -9.41 17.33 -7.44
N SER A 177 -8.52 16.49 -7.96
CA SER A 177 -8.61 15.03 -7.82
C SER A 177 -7.60 14.46 -6.84
N TRP A 178 -6.36 14.96 -6.88
CA TRP A 178 -5.23 14.39 -6.15
C TRP A 178 -4.48 15.43 -5.32
N GLY A 179 -4.07 15.02 -4.12
CA GLY A 179 -2.92 15.59 -3.42
C GLY A 179 -1.68 14.76 -3.71
N LEU A 180 -0.51 15.39 -3.74
CA LEU A 180 0.78 14.73 -3.90
C LEU A 180 1.63 15.01 -2.67
N LEU A 181 2.14 13.94 -2.06
CA LEU A 181 3.22 13.98 -1.08
C LEU A 181 4.50 13.52 -1.77
N PRO A 182 5.45 14.43 -2.05
CA PRO A 182 6.71 14.06 -2.68
C PRO A 182 7.51 13.11 -1.80
N ALA A 183 8.20 12.16 -2.41
CA ALA A 183 9.05 11.22 -1.68
C ALA A 183 10.13 11.93 -0.84
N SER A 184 10.56 13.12 -1.25
CA SER A 184 11.55 13.95 -0.54
C SER A 184 10.99 14.62 0.72
N SER A 185 9.68 14.86 0.77
CA SER A 185 9.01 15.44 1.94
C SER A 185 8.67 14.36 2.95
N LEU A 186 8.44 13.14 2.48
CA LEU A 186 8.25 11.97 3.34
C LEU A 186 9.61 11.48 3.85
N GLY A 187 9.74 11.33 5.17
CA GLY A 187 10.87 10.58 5.73
C GLY A 187 10.95 9.18 5.10
N GLY A 188 12.13 8.66 4.81
CA GLY A 188 12.26 7.39 4.08
C GLY A 188 11.56 6.20 4.72
N ASP A 189 11.46 6.21 6.04
CA ASP A 189 10.76 5.19 6.81
C ASP A 189 9.22 5.33 6.73
N THR A 190 8.69 6.51 6.40
CA THR A 190 7.24 6.74 6.25
C THR A 190 6.66 5.93 5.10
N VAL A 191 7.29 5.94 3.92
CA VAL A 191 6.79 5.18 2.77
C VAL A 191 6.91 3.68 3.02
N THR A 192 8.02 3.23 3.61
CA THR A 192 8.20 1.84 4.05
C THR A 192 7.09 1.39 4.99
N ARG A 193 6.74 2.20 6.01
CA ARG A 193 5.60 1.91 6.89
C ARG A 193 4.28 1.85 6.15
N LEU A 194 4.00 2.80 5.26
CA LEU A 194 2.75 2.80 4.50
C LEU A 194 2.60 1.57 3.60
N VAL A 195 3.69 1.12 2.98
CA VAL A 195 3.65 -0.04 2.07
C VAL A 195 3.56 -1.35 2.84
N PHE A 196 4.42 -1.56 3.86
CA PHE A 196 4.62 -2.89 4.45
C PHE A 196 4.10 -3.08 5.87
N HIS A 197 3.92 -2.02 6.64
CA HIS A 197 3.56 -2.11 8.07
C HIS A 197 2.18 -1.58 8.41
N THR A 198 1.59 -0.77 7.52
CA THR A 198 0.27 -0.17 7.71
C THR A 198 -0.78 -1.10 7.13
N GLU A 199 -1.81 -1.40 7.93
CA GLU A 199 -2.97 -2.13 7.43
C GLU A 199 -3.62 -1.33 6.29
N PRO A 200 -3.98 -1.94 5.14
CA PRO A 200 -4.49 -1.22 3.99
C PRO A 200 -5.65 -0.27 4.33
N SER A 201 -6.60 -0.69 5.18
CA SER A 201 -7.72 0.16 5.59
C SER A 201 -7.30 1.43 6.36
N SER A 202 -6.13 1.40 7.01
CA SER A 202 -5.57 2.51 7.80
C SER A 202 -4.67 3.46 7.00
N CYS A 203 -4.22 3.08 5.81
CA CYS A 203 -3.31 3.88 4.99
C CYS A 203 -3.81 5.32 4.76
N TRP A 204 -5.10 5.50 4.45
CA TRP A 204 -5.65 6.85 4.20
C TRP A 204 -5.60 7.73 5.45
N ALA A 205 -6.06 7.20 6.59
CA ALA A 205 -6.02 7.92 7.87
C ALA A 205 -4.58 8.26 8.29
N ALA A 206 -3.64 7.32 8.12
CA ALA A 206 -2.23 7.55 8.41
C ALA A 206 -1.65 8.71 7.59
N VAL A 207 -1.97 8.77 6.30
CA VAL A 207 -1.49 9.84 5.42
C VAL A 207 -2.18 11.19 5.72
N CYS A 208 -3.47 11.19 6.03
CA CYS A 208 -4.15 12.40 6.51
C CYS A 208 -3.52 12.94 7.80
N ALA A 209 -3.16 12.07 8.75
CA ALA A 209 -2.47 12.47 9.98
C ALA A 209 -1.09 13.11 9.69
N LEU A 210 -0.34 12.60 8.70
CA LEU A 210 0.93 13.22 8.27
C LEU A 210 0.70 14.63 7.72
N LEU A 211 -0.28 14.79 6.85
CA LEU A 211 -0.65 16.10 6.27
C LEU A 211 -1.06 17.11 7.34
N LEU A 212 -1.80 16.68 8.37
CA LEU A 212 -2.20 17.54 9.49
C LEU A 212 -1.01 17.96 10.36
N ARG A 213 0.00 17.09 10.52
CA ARG A 213 1.22 17.39 11.31
C ARG A 213 2.16 18.35 10.58
N GLU A 214 2.26 18.24 9.26
CA GLU A 214 3.06 19.16 8.42
C GLU A 214 2.31 20.48 8.13
N GLY A 215 0.98 20.46 8.19
CA GLY A 215 0.06 21.50 7.72
C GLY A 215 -0.24 22.67 8.66
N GLY A 216 0.68 23.11 9.51
CA GLY A 216 0.55 24.38 10.25
C GLY A 216 0.52 25.65 9.38
N GLY A 217 0.51 25.54 8.04
CA GLY A 217 0.76 26.68 7.13
C GLY A 217 -0.16 26.88 5.92
N ASP A 218 -0.82 25.86 5.36
CA ASP A 218 -1.75 26.10 4.23
C ASP A 218 -2.80 24.99 4.12
N ARG A 219 -4.07 25.33 4.42
CA ARG A 219 -5.21 24.41 4.53
C ARG A 219 -5.82 24.04 3.17
N THR A 220 -5.10 24.24 2.07
CA THR A 220 -5.59 24.00 0.69
C THR A 220 -5.31 22.60 0.15
N THR A 221 -4.52 21.77 0.84
CA THR A 221 -4.08 20.47 0.31
C THR A 221 -5.08 19.32 0.48
N VAL A 222 -6.00 19.39 1.46
CA VAL A 222 -7.14 18.46 1.55
C VAL A 222 -8.36 19.22 2.08
N SER A 223 -9.21 19.70 1.18
CA SER A 223 -10.56 20.12 1.56
C SER A 223 -11.40 18.86 1.76
N THR A 224 -11.31 18.25 2.95
CA THR A 224 -12.30 17.26 3.37
C THR A 224 -13.58 18.01 3.75
N ASN A 225 -14.52 18.15 2.82
CA ASN A 225 -15.92 18.45 3.17
C ASN A 225 -16.63 17.23 3.81
N ALA A 226 -15.89 16.41 4.54
CA ALA A 226 -16.42 15.36 5.40
C ALA A 226 -15.80 15.58 6.78
N ASN A 227 -16.65 15.87 7.76
CA ASN A 227 -16.33 16.04 9.18
C ASN A 227 -15.16 15.15 9.61
N CYS A 228 -13.98 15.77 9.77
CA CYS A 228 -12.81 15.14 10.38
C CYS A 228 -12.94 15.11 11.93
N GLU A 229 -13.98 15.73 12.50
CA GLU A 229 -14.17 15.83 13.95
C GLU A 229 -14.71 14.54 14.59
N ASP A 230 -15.33 13.63 13.82
CA ASP A 230 -15.99 12.44 14.38
C ASP A 230 -15.07 11.21 14.50
N ALA A 231 -13.85 11.22 13.94
CA ALA A 231 -12.92 10.08 14.00
C ALA A 231 -11.92 10.14 15.17
N ALA A 232 -11.88 11.24 15.92
CA ALA A 232 -10.96 11.43 17.05
C ALA A 232 -11.61 11.24 18.44
N GLY A 233 -12.88 10.82 18.50
CA GLY A 233 -13.66 10.73 19.73
C GLY A 233 -14.29 9.36 19.98
N SER A 234 -13.48 8.34 20.24
CA SER A 234 -13.91 7.19 21.05
C SER A 234 -12.69 6.47 21.61
N ALA A 235 -12.24 6.97 22.76
CA ALA A 235 -11.46 6.25 23.75
C ALA A 235 -12.14 6.49 25.09
#